data_AF-A0A0B6XYM0-F1
#
_entry.id   AF-A0A0B6XYM0-F1
#
_cell.length_a   1.000
_cell.length_b   1.000
_cell.length_c   1.000
_cell.angle_alpha   90.00
_cell.angle_beta   90.00
_cell.angle_gamma   90.00
#
_symmetry.space_group_name_H-M   'P 1'
#
loop_
_entity.id
_entity.type
_entity.pdbx_description
1 polymer ?
#
loop_
_entity_poly.entity_id
_entity_poly.type
_entity_poly.pdbx_seq_one_letter_code
_entity_poly.pdbx_strand_id
1 'polypeptide(L)' 'ALSYLHSVNQAALTRCSQPLSGFSARCLEDEQMLQAIMKANQKSSFMYVVDTRPKINAVINQAQGKGYEK' A
#
# COMPACT_ATOMS: atom_id res chain seq x y z
N ALA A 1 5.19 7.30 2.93
CA ALA A 1 6.52 7.84 3.34
C ALA A 1 7.52 6.71 3.55
N LEU A 2 8.79 6.91 3.20
CA LEU A 2 9.87 5.94 3.43
C LEU A 2 10.14 5.80 4.94
N SER A 3 10.24 4.57 5.44
CA SER A 3 10.59 4.26 6.83
C SER A 3 11.96 3.60 6.96
N TYR A 4 12.30 2.72 6.02
CA TYR A 4 13.59 2.02 6.01
C TYR A 4 13.96 1.61 4.59
N LEU A 5 15.27 1.59 4.29
CA LEU A 5 15.83 1.08 3.04
C LEU A 5 16.97 0.10 3.36
N HIS A 6 16.84 -1.13 2.91
CA HIS A 6 17.86 -2.14 3.12
C HIS A 6 19.01 -1.94 2.13
N SER A 7 20.23 -1.71 2.65
CA SER A 7 21.38 -1.25 1.86
C SER A 7 21.83 -2.24 0.77
N VAL A 8 21.68 -3.55 0.98
CA VAL A 8 22.22 -4.57 0.06
C VAL A 8 21.24 -4.90 -1.07
N ASN A 9 19.97 -5.12 -0.72
CA ASN A 9 18.95 -5.56 -1.68
C ASN A 9 18.00 -4.44 -2.12
N GLN A 10 18.12 -3.23 -1.57
CA GLN A 10 17.32 -2.06 -1.92
C GLN A 10 15.81 -2.26 -1.67
N ALA A 11 15.42 -3.23 -0.85
CA ALA A 11 14.04 -3.36 -0.39
C ALA A 11 13.71 -2.20 0.57
N ALA A 12 12.56 -1.55 0.34
CA ALA A 12 12.10 -0.44 1.15
C ALA A 12 10.90 -0.85 2.01
N LEU A 13 10.86 -0.36 3.24
CA LEU A 13 9.63 -0.30 4.04
C LEU A 13 9.07 1.11 3.94
N THR A 14 7.86 1.23 3.41
CA THR A 14 7.11 2.48 3.36
C THR A 14 5.90 2.39 4.28
N ARG A 15 5.37 3.53 4.72
CA ARG A 15 4.20 3.64 5.58
C ARG A 15 3.21 4.68 5.05
N CYS A 16 1.93 4.42 5.24
CA CYS A 16 0.81 5.31 4.90
C CYS A 16 -0.35 5.06 5.88
N SER A 17 -1.39 5.90 5.80
CA SER A 17 -2.71 5.57 6.33
C SER A 17 -3.49 4.72 5.33
N GLN A 18 -4.61 4.15 5.76
CA GLN A 18 -5.53 3.47 4.85
C GLN A 18 -6.01 4.37 3.70
N PRO A 19 -6.28 3.81 2.51
CA PRO A 19 -6.86 4.57 1.40
C PRO A 19 -8.31 4.97 1.68
N LEU A 20 -8.77 6.01 0.98
CA LEU A 20 -10.17 6.46 0.97
C LEU A 20 -10.93 5.87 -0.22
N SER A 21 -10.80 4.56 -0.42
CA SER A 21 -11.31 3.86 -1.61
C SER A 21 -12.78 3.43 -1.49
N GLY A 22 -13.31 3.29 -0.28
CA GLY A 22 -14.62 2.68 -0.06
C GLY A 22 -14.76 1.37 -0.83
N PHE A 23 -15.89 1.17 -1.48
CA PHE A 23 -16.13 -0.04 -2.28
C PHE A 23 -15.52 0.01 -3.68
N SER A 24 -15.44 1.18 -4.32
CA SER A 24 -15.14 1.29 -5.76
C SER A 24 -14.28 2.50 -6.14
N ALA A 25 -14.00 3.44 -5.24
CA ALA A 25 -13.18 4.58 -5.56
C ALA A 25 -11.72 4.17 -5.74
N ARG A 26 -11.08 4.75 -6.76
CA ARG A 26 -9.67 4.55 -7.11
C ARG A 26 -9.02 5.91 -7.25
N CYS A 27 -7.74 6.00 -6.93
CA CYS A 27 -6.92 7.19 -7.11
C CYS A 27 -5.72 6.81 -7.99
N LEU A 28 -5.65 7.40 -9.18
CA LEU A 28 -4.62 7.05 -10.16
C LEU A 28 -3.22 7.40 -9.64
N GLU A 29 -3.12 8.52 -8.94
CA GLU A 29 -1.87 9.01 -8.37
C GLU A 29 -1.34 8.06 -7.28
N ASP A 30 -2.23 7.50 -6.46
CA ASP A 30 -1.87 6.53 -5.42
C ASP A 30 -1.41 5.20 -6.04
N GLU A 31 -2.11 4.72 -7.07
CA GLU A 31 -1.69 3.54 -7.83
C GLU A 31 -0.33 3.73 -8.51
N GLN A 32 -0.09 4.90 -9.10
CA GLN A 32 1.20 5.25 -9.69
C GLN A 32 2.30 5.33 -8.63
N MET A 33 2.00 5.84 -7.44
CA MET A 33 2.94 5.89 -6.32
C MET A 33 3.33 4.49 -5.85
N LEU A 34 2.36 3.57 -5.69
CA LEU A 34 2.64 2.17 -5.36
C LEU A 34 3.48 1.47 -6.44
N GLN A 35 3.17 1.73 -7.72
CA GLN A 35 3.97 1.24 -8.85
C GLN A 35 5.39 1.79 -8.85
N ALA A 36 5.58 3.07 -8.51
CA ALA A 36 6.89 3.68 -8.40
C ALA A 36 7.72 3.06 -7.25
N ILE A 37 7.09 2.78 -6.09
CA ILE A 37 7.75 2.11 -4.96
C ILE A 37 8.19 0.69 -5.37
N MET A 38 7.31 -0.08 -6.04
CA MET A 38 7.66 -1.42 -6.53
C MET A 38 8.83 -1.37 -7.52
N LYS A 39 8.76 -0.47 -8.52
CA LYS A 39 9.80 -0.32 -9.56
C LYS A 39 11.14 0.20 -9.02
N ALA A 40 11.15 0.88 -7.87
CA ALA A 40 12.38 1.34 -7.23
C ALA A 40 13.28 0.16 -6.80
N ASN A 41 12.72 -1.02 -6.54
CA ASN A 41 13.48 -2.24 -6.28
C ASN A 41 13.45 -3.18 -7.50
N GLN A 42 14.44 -3.05 -8.38
CA GLN A 42 14.57 -3.86 -9.60
C GLN A 42 14.78 -5.36 -9.33
N LYS A 43 15.05 -5.77 -8.09
CA LYS A 43 15.27 -7.18 -7.71
C LYS A 43 13.98 -7.94 -7.44
N SER A 44 12.83 -7.28 -7.41
CA SER A 44 11.51 -7.90 -7.19
C SER A 44 10.52 -7.43 -8.25
N SER A 45 9.65 -8.34 -8.71
CA SER A 45 8.56 -8.05 -9.64
C SER A 45 7.22 -7.75 -8.95
N PHE A 46 7.18 -7.84 -7.62
CA PHE A 46 5.98 -7.62 -6.81
C PHE A 46 6.33 -6.90 -5.50
N MET A 47 5.32 -6.32 -4.87
CA MET A 47 5.41 -5.60 -3.61
C MET A 47 4.32 -6.09 -2.65
N TYR A 48 4.65 -6.23 -1.37
CA TYR A 48 3.66 -6.51 -0.34
C TYR A 48 2.99 -5.23 0.13
N VAL A 49 1.66 -5.28 0.26
CA VAL A 49 0.88 -4.29 1.01
C VAL A 49 0.39 -4.99 2.27
N VAL A 50 0.85 -4.51 3.43
CA VAL A 50 0.58 -5.15 4.72
C VAL A 50 -0.35 -4.24 5.53
N ASP A 51 -1.62 -4.62 5.60
CA ASP A 51 -2.57 -4.05 6.54
C ASP A 51 -2.42 -4.75 7.89
N THR A 52 -2.16 -3.98 8.94
CA THR A 52 -1.92 -4.50 10.29
C THR A 52 -3.21 -4.84 11.03
N ARG A 53 -4.38 -4.48 10.48
CA ARG A 53 -5.68 -4.75 11.09
C ARG A 53 -6.14 -6.18 10.83
N PRO A 54 -6.96 -6.77 11.74
CA PRO A 54 -7.78 -7.91 11.40
C PRO A 54 -8.67 -7.62 10.18
N LYS A 55 -8.89 -8.63 9.32
CA LYS A 55 -9.66 -8.47 8.06
C LYS A 55 -11.04 -7.84 8.29
N ILE A 56 -11.74 -8.23 9.34
CA ILE A 56 -13.07 -7.69 9.69
C ILE A 56 -13.02 -6.17 9.92
N ASN A 57 -11.97 -5.66 10.57
CA ASN A 57 -11.82 -4.23 10.84
C ASN A 57 -11.50 -3.45 9.56
N ALA A 58 -10.74 -4.03 8.64
CA ALA A 58 -10.47 -3.42 7.34
C ALA A 58 -11.76 -3.33 6.50
N VAL A 59 -12.61 -4.36 6.51
CA VAL A 59 -13.92 -4.36 5.83
C VAL A 59 -14.88 -3.35 6.45
N ILE A 60 -14.93 -3.22 7.78
CA ILE A 60 -15.77 -2.21 8.44
C ILE A 60 -15.36 -0.79 8.03
N ASN A 61 -14.05 -0.50 8.00
CA ASN A 61 -13.55 0.79 7.53
C ASN A 61 -13.89 1.03 6.05
N GLN A 62 -13.89 -0.03 5.24
CA GLN A 62 -14.31 0.04 3.84
C GLN A 62 -15.75 0.51 3.68
N ALA A 63 -16.67 -0.01 4.50
CA ALA A 63 -18.06 0.41 4.52
C ALA A 63 -18.25 1.88 4.93
N GLN A 64 -17.26 2.48 5.59
CA GLN A 64 -17.23 3.90 6.00
C GLN A 64 -16.52 4.81 4.98
N GLY A 65 -16.27 4.34 3.75
CA GLY A 65 -15.60 5.10 2.69
C GLY A 65 -14.07 5.10 2.77
N LYS A 66 -13.49 4.30 3.66
CA LYS A 66 -12.03 4.06 3.74
C LYS A 66 -11.73 2.70 3.11
N GLY A 67 -10.72 1.96 3.55
CA GLY A 67 -10.54 0.58 3.08
C GLY A 67 -9.12 0.08 3.13
N TYR A 68 -8.79 -0.74 2.14
CA TYR A 68 -7.48 -1.35 1.88
C TYR A 68 -7.40 -1.62 0.36
N GLU A 69 -6.20 -1.86 -0.14
CA GLU A 69 -5.86 -2.08 -1.53
C GLU A 69 -6.45 -3.41 -2.04
N LYS A 70 -6.90 -3.43 -3.30
CA LYS A 70 -7.51 -4.60 -3.96
C LYS A 70 -6.62 -5.15 -5.07
#